data_AF-A0A9P3KW40-F1
#
_entry.id   AF-A0A9P3KW40-F1
#
_cell.length_a   1.000
_cell.length_b   1.000
_cell.length_c   1.000
_cell.angle_alpha   90.00
_cell.angle_beta   90.00
_cell.angle_gamma   90.00
#
_symmetry.space_group_name_H-M   'P 1'
#
loop_
_entity.id
_entity.type
_entity.pdbx_description
1 polymer ?
#
loop_
_entity_poly.entity_id
_entity_poly.type
_entity_poly.pdbx_seq_one_letter_code
_entity_poly.pdbx_strand_id
1 'polypeptide(L)'
;LEGWNSYRDLEKFEQDCEVGEENEWHVAEIEIDHEVGFLTFKHRSIVKVLLAMFKTMSAVSGFAIEPEEWVVDGERRYSTPQNTDWMLMAWERVKKLGIVLAIILFSDQTNLSYNGRQSAHPFVMSMGNIPEWARWLEGGTELVGLLPNIPPDLKPEEKTRAFQQAADIFIEPLRRLSKLKGGGLEVEDSAGVCYRAFPLLYAYVTDHPESCKVTCTMACNSFRPCSICLAEKPRLAEVEDPIVLRTVRDQGRLYKQMESATTKKKLSALRTTYSTHFVKSLLWDWEFAKTIWGNTYLAVTPDIMHIIEQGFGCMQ
;
A
#
# COMPACT_ATOMS: atom_id res chain seq x y z
N LEU A 1 21.37 -3.52 -16.41
CA LEU A 1 21.63 -2.22 -15.73
C LEU A 1 21.15 -1.02 -16.55
N GLU A 2 20.24 -1.24 -17.51
CA GLU A 2 19.44 -0.18 -18.13
C GLU A 2 17.99 -0.54 -17.80
N GLY A 3 17.43 0.10 -16.78
CA GLY A 3 16.10 -0.20 -16.25
C GLY A 3 15.74 0.88 -15.25
N TRP A 4 14.67 1.62 -15.55
CA TRP A 4 14.26 2.92 -14.97
C TRP A 4 15.14 4.10 -15.39
N ASN A 5 14.79 4.74 -16.51
CA ASN A 5 14.95 6.19 -16.61
C ASN A 5 13.64 6.81 -16.07
N SER A 6 13.47 6.81 -14.75
CA SER A 6 12.34 7.45 -14.06
C SER A 6 12.11 8.91 -14.49
N TYR A 7 13.16 9.57 -14.99
CA TYR A 7 13.07 10.92 -15.57
C TYR A 7 12.30 11.01 -16.89
N ARG A 8 12.45 10.03 -17.80
CA ARG A 8 11.78 10.11 -19.11
C ARG A 8 10.28 9.89 -19.00
N ASP A 9 9.82 9.03 -18.08
CA ASP A 9 8.40 8.81 -17.87
C ASP A 9 7.73 9.97 -17.11
N LEU A 10 8.49 10.72 -16.31
CA LEU A 10 8.00 11.91 -15.61
C LEU A 10 7.97 13.16 -16.50
N GLU A 11 8.98 13.38 -17.36
CA GLU A 11 8.94 14.44 -18.40
C GLU A 11 7.87 14.16 -19.45
N LYS A 12 7.73 12.89 -19.86
CA LYS A 12 6.64 12.46 -20.75
C LYS A 12 5.29 12.54 -20.04
N PHE A 13 5.21 12.34 -18.72
CA PHE A 13 4.00 12.56 -17.92
C PHE A 13 3.59 14.04 -17.85
N GLU A 14 4.52 15.00 -17.74
CA GLU A 14 4.16 16.42 -17.86
C GLU A 14 3.64 16.76 -19.26
N GLN A 15 4.23 16.19 -20.32
CA GLN A 15 3.77 16.36 -21.70
C GLN A 15 2.42 15.67 -21.97
N ASP A 16 2.22 14.44 -21.48
CA ASP A 16 0.97 13.68 -21.61
C ASP A 16 -0.15 14.27 -20.73
N CYS A 17 0.20 15.03 -19.68
CA CYS A 17 -0.76 15.82 -18.91
C CYS A 17 -1.27 17.07 -19.68
N GLU A 18 -0.56 17.55 -20.70
CA GLU A 18 -1.02 18.61 -21.59
C GLU A 18 -1.82 18.08 -22.79
N VAL A 19 -1.73 16.78 -23.09
CA VAL A 19 -2.40 16.13 -24.22
C VAL A 19 -3.51 15.21 -23.72
N GLY A 20 -4.74 15.74 -23.68
CA GLY A 20 -5.92 14.91 -23.50
C GLY A 20 -6.08 13.88 -24.62
N GLU A 21 -6.45 12.65 -24.22
CA GLU A 21 -7.67 11.93 -24.67
C GLU A 21 -7.56 10.38 -24.57
N GLU A 22 -6.39 9.78 -24.27
CA GLU A 22 -6.29 8.31 -24.21
C GLU A 22 -6.14 7.69 -22.80
N ASN A 23 -5.85 8.44 -21.74
CA ASN A 23 -5.53 7.87 -20.40
C ASN A 23 -6.26 8.49 -19.17
N GLU A 24 -7.41 9.15 -19.39
CA GLU A 24 -8.39 9.67 -18.41
C GLU A 24 -7.89 9.86 -16.96
N TRP A 25 -6.98 10.82 -16.77
CA TRP A 25 -6.55 11.29 -15.45
C TRP A 25 -7.63 12.20 -14.84
N HIS A 26 -7.96 11.94 -13.58
CA HIS A 26 -8.86 12.73 -12.76
C HIS A 26 -8.07 13.59 -11.77
N VAL A 27 -8.71 14.67 -11.32
CA VAL A 27 -8.14 15.60 -10.34
C VAL A 27 -9.04 15.62 -9.11
N ALA A 28 -8.42 15.51 -7.94
CA ALA A 28 -9.06 15.67 -6.65
C ALA A 28 -8.30 16.69 -5.79
N GLU A 29 -9.02 17.38 -4.93
CA GLU A 29 -8.44 18.33 -3.98
C GLU A 29 -8.25 17.63 -2.63
N ILE A 30 -7.02 17.69 -2.10
CA ILE A 30 -6.66 17.15 -0.79
C ILE A 30 -6.53 18.31 0.18
N GLU A 31 -7.35 18.29 1.23
CA GLU A 31 -7.40 19.37 2.22
C GLU A 31 -6.16 19.34 3.12
N ILE A 32 -5.56 20.51 3.33
CA ILE A 32 -4.47 20.71 4.29
C ILE A 32 -4.85 21.80 5.31
N ASP A 33 -4.75 21.47 6.60
CA ASP A 33 -5.18 22.32 7.73
C ASP A 33 -4.37 23.63 7.92
N HIS A 34 -3.35 23.88 7.09
CA HIS A 34 -2.53 25.10 7.15
C HIS A 34 -3.05 26.13 6.15
N GLU A 35 -3.52 27.27 6.65
CA GLU A 35 -3.97 28.44 5.85
C GLU A 35 -5.08 28.20 4.79
N VAL A 36 -5.87 27.12 4.91
CA VAL A 36 -6.93 26.76 3.94
C VAL A 36 -6.35 26.60 2.52
N GLY A 37 -5.45 25.63 2.37
CA GLY A 37 -4.90 25.22 1.08
C GLY A 37 -5.45 23.87 0.61
N PHE A 38 -5.32 23.61 -0.69
CA PHE A 38 -5.59 22.29 -1.27
C PHE A 38 -4.36 21.82 -2.05
N LEU A 39 -4.07 20.53 -1.97
CA LEU A 39 -3.13 19.88 -2.89
C LEU A 39 -3.92 19.26 -4.04
N THR A 40 -3.46 19.50 -5.27
CA THR A 40 -4.04 18.90 -6.46
C THR A 40 -3.51 17.49 -6.64
N PHE A 41 -4.31 16.49 -6.27
CA PHE A 41 -4.00 15.08 -6.47
C PHE A 41 -4.50 14.61 -7.84
N LYS A 42 -3.59 14.07 -8.66
CA LYS A 42 -3.95 13.45 -9.94
C LYS A 42 -4.09 11.95 -9.74
N HIS A 43 -5.15 11.35 -10.25
CA HIS A 43 -5.36 9.90 -10.11
C HIS A 43 -6.11 9.29 -11.30
N ARG A 44 -5.97 7.98 -11.49
CA ARG A 44 -6.73 7.21 -12.48
C ARG A 44 -7.88 6.47 -11.79
N SER A 45 -8.85 6.02 -12.57
CA SER A 45 -9.85 5.08 -12.07
C SER A 45 -9.20 3.73 -11.81
N ILE A 46 -9.02 3.38 -10.54
CA ILE A 46 -8.35 2.13 -10.14
C ILE A 46 -9.02 0.88 -10.71
N VAL A 47 -10.35 0.92 -10.89
CA VAL A 47 -11.13 -0.18 -11.46
C VAL A 47 -10.81 -0.35 -12.94
N LYS A 48 -10.74 0.75 -13.70
CA LYS A 48 -10.35 0.70 -15.12
C LYS A 48 -8.92 0.21 -15.29
N VAL A 49 -8.00 0.69 -14.44
CA VAL A 49 -6.61 0.23 -14.43
C VAL A 49 -6.55 -1.26 -14.13
N LEU A 50 -7.23 -1.75 -13.09
CA LEU A 50 -7.23 -3.16 -12.72
C LEU A 50 -7.81 -4.06 -13.83
N LEU A 51 -8.87 -3.62 -14.50
CA LEU A 51 -9.46 -4.33 -15.65
C LEU A 51 -8.48 -4.45 -16.82
N ALA A 52 -7.82 -3.34 -17.17
CA ALA A 52 -6.82 -3.31 -18.24
C ALA A 52 -5.60 -4.18 -17.90
N MET A 53 -5.06 -4.04 -16.68
CA MET A 53 -3.95 -4.85 -16.19
C MET A 53 -4.30 -6.35 -16.21
N PHE A 54 -5.48 -6.74 -15.71
CA PHE A 54 -5.91 -8.13 -15.71
C PHE A 54 -6.01 -8.69 -17.14
N LYS A 55 -6.63 -7.95 -18.06
CA LYS A 55 -6.78 -8.35 -19.45
C LYS A 55 -5.43 -8.58 -20.12
N THR A 56 -4.48 -7.66 -19.95
CA THR A 56 -3.14 -7.77 -20.55
C THR A 56 -2.31 -8.87 -19.88
N MET A 57 -2.27 -8.89 -18.55
CA MET A 57 -1.40 -9.78 -17.79
C MET A 57 -1.89 -11.22 -17.70
N SER A 58 -3.18 -11.48 -17.87
CA SER A 58 -3.72 -12.85 -17.92
C SER A 58 -3.19 -13.66 -19.11
N ALA A 59 -2.67 -13.01 -20.16
CA ALA A 59 -2.01 -13.68 -21.28
C ALA A 59 -0.56 -14.11 -20.97
N VAL A 60 0.02 -13.62 -19.87
CA VAL A 60 1.44 -13.82 -19.57
C VAL A 60 1.66 -15.21 -18.99
N SER A 61 2.69 -15.91 -19.49
CA SER A 61 3.13 -17.19 -18.93
C SER A 61 3.50 -17.04 -17.46
N GLY A 62 2.85 -17.82 -16.59
CA GLY A 62 3.03 -17.74 -15.14
C GLY A 62 2.05 -16.82 -14.42
N PHE A 63 1.04 -16.27 -15.11
CA PHE A 63 -0.12 -15.68 -14.43
C PHE A 63 -0.85 -16.79 -13.65
N ALA A 64 -0.95 -16.63 -12.33
CA ALA A 64 -1.54 -17.64 -11.46
C ALA A 64 -2.87 -17.17 -10.87
N ILE A 65 -3.89 -18.01 -11.08
CA ILE A 65 -5.22 -17.88 -10.46
C ILE A 65 -5.29 -18.70 -9.16
N GLU A 66 -4.56 -19.80 -9.10
CA GLU A 66 -4.49 -20.72 -7.97
C GLU A 66 -3.11 -20.64 -7.31
N PRO A 67 -3.01 -20.94 -6.01
CA PRO A 67 -1.72 -21.01 -5.33
C PRO A 67 -0.85 -22.11 -5.93
N GLU A 68 0.45 -21.85 -6.03
CA GLU A 68 1.43 -22.82 -6.50
C GLU A 68 2.12 -23.49 -5.31
N GLU A 69 2.20 -24.82 -5.34
CA GLU A 69 3.03 -25.56 -4.39
C GLU A 69 4.40 -25.82 -5.01
N TRP A 70 5.44 -25.24 -4.41
CA TRP A 70 6.82 -25.51 -4.78
C TRP A 70 7.53 -26.22 -3.64
N VAL A 71 7.88 -27.49 -3.83
CA VAL A 71 8.55 -28.34 -2.84
C VAL A 71 9.87 -28.84 -3.42
N VAL A 72 10.96 -28.66 -2.66
CA VAL A 72 12.31 -29.14 -3.00
C VAL A 72 12.82 -29.88 -1.77
N ASP A 73 13.25 -31.14 -1.95
CA ASP A 73 13.74 -32.03 -0.88
C ASP A 73 12.75 -32.24 0.28
N GLY A 74 11.45 -32.20 0.00
CA GLY A 74 10.40 -32.33 1.02
C GLY A 74 10.10 -31.05 1.81
N GLU A 75 10.81 -29.96 1.51
CA GLU A 75 10.59 -28.65 2.11
C GLU A 75 9.90 -27.69 1.13
N ARG A 76 8.89 -26.97 1.61
CA ARG A 76 8.20 -25.95 0.81
C ARG A 76 9.12 -24.74 0.63
N ARG A 77 9.19 -24.25 -0.61
CA ARG A 77 9.98 -23.08 -1.00
C ARG A 77 9.08 -21.90 -1.30
N TYR A 78 9.51 -20.72 -0.86
CA TYR A 78 8.85 -19.46 -1.11
C TYR A 78 9.75 -18.59 -1.99
N SER A 79 9.18 -18.01 -3.04
CA SER A 79 9.91 -17.14 -3.96
C SER A 79 9.04 -16.11 -4.64
N THR A 80 7.74 -16.37 -4.75
CA THR A 80 6.81 -15.51 -5.46
C THR A 80 5.50 -15.42 -4.68
N PRO A 81 4.68 -14.38 -4.87
CA PRO A 81 3.41 -14.28 -4.14
C PRO A 81 2.51 -15.51 -4.31
N GLN A 82 2.59 -16.19 -5.47
CA GLN A 82 1.80 -17.38 -5.82
C GLN A 82 2.02 -18.55 -4.86
N ASN A 83 3.22 -18.72 -4.32
CA ASN A 83 3.56 -19.87 -3.46
C ASN A 83 3.51 -19.57 -1.96
N THR A 84 3.07 -18.36 -1.57
CA THR A 84 2.97 -17.95 -0.16
C THR A 84 1.79 -18.57 0.59
N ASP A 85 1.92 -18.63 1.92
CA ASP A 85 0.80 -18.99 2.80
C ASP A 85 -0.34 -17.98 2.71
N TRP A 86 -0.03 -16.70 2.49
CA TRP A 86 -1.06 -15.67 2.31
C TRP A 86 -1.95 -15.99 1.10
N MET A 87 -1.36 -16.35 -0.04
CA MET A 87 -2.12 -16.66 -1.26
C MET A 87 -3.00 -17.90 -1.06
N LEU A 88 -2.44 -18.95 -0.43
CA LEU A 88 -3.20 -20.15 -0.11
C LEU A 88 -4.40 -19.84 0.79
N MET A 89 -4.18 -19.10 1.89
CA MET A 89 -5.24 -18.74 2.84
C MET A 89 -6.31 -17.85 2.21
N ALA A 90 -5.92 -16.89 1.37
CA ALA A 90 -6.84 -16.04 0.62
C ALA A 90 -7.67 -16.87 -0.38
N TRP A 91 -7.01 -17.70 -1.18
CA TRP A 91 -7.65 -18.55 -2.18
C TRP A 91 -8.64 -19.53 -1.56
N GLU A 92 -8.30 -20.19 -0.45
CA GLU A 92 -9.21 -21.12 0.22
C GLU A 92 -10.54 -20.48 0.64
N ARG A 93 -10.53 -19.18 0.96
CA ARG A 93 -11.71 -18.41 1.35
C ARG A 93 -12.50 -17.85 0.17
N VAL A 94 -11.85 -17.65 -0.96
CA VAL A 94 -12.43 -17.00 -2.14
C VAL A 94 -12.82 -17.99 -3.24
N LYS A 95 -12.18 -19.15 -3.36
CA LYS A 95 -12.30 -20.10 -4.50
C LYS A 95 -13.70 -20.58 -4.87
N LYS A 96 -14.66 -20.52 -3.93
CA LYS A 96 -16.07 -20.87 -4.21
C LYS A 96 -16.89 -19.70 -4.79
N LEU A 97 -16.38 -18.49 -4.68
CA LEU A 97 -17.02 -17.25 -5.11
C LEU A 97 -16.34 -16.65 -6.35
N GLY A 98 -15.06 -16.94 -6.56
CA GLY A 98 -14.26 -16.32 -7.60
C GLY A 98 -12.76 -16.54 -7.41
N ILE A 99 -11.96 -15.62 -7.93
CA ILE A 99 -10.50 -15.63 -7.89
C ILE A 99 -9.95 -14.51 -7.00
N VAL A 100 -8.72 -14.67 -6.51
CA VAL A 100 -8.01 -13.63 -5.74
C VAL A 100 -7.15 -12.81 -6.70
N LEU A 101 -7.28 -11.48 -6.63
CA LEU A 101 -6.29 -10.57 -7.20
C LEU A 101 -5.43 -10.01 -6.08
N ALA A 102 -4.20 -10.50 -5.98
CA ALA A 102 -3.23 -10.02 -5.00
C ALA A 102 -2.74 -8.63 -5.43
N ILE A 103 -3.13 -7.57 -4.72
CA ILE A 103 -2.72 -6.20 -5.04
C ILE A 103 -1.41 -5.88 -4.34
N ILE A 104 -0.45 -5.38 -5.10
CA ILE A 104 0.80 -4.82 -4.60
C ILE A 104 0.77 -3.32 -4.85
N LEU A 105 0.97 -2.53 -3.81
CA LEU A 105 1.06 -1.07 -3.88
C LEU A 105 2.49 -0.62 -3.62
N PHE A 106 2.89 0.44 -4.30
CA PHE A 106 4.15 1.13 -4.06
C PHE A 106 3.89 2.62 -3.90
N SER A 107 4.62 3.24 -2.99
CA SER A 107 4.76 4.69 -2.95
C SER A 107 6.14 5.04 -2.43
N ASP A 108 6.83 5.91 -3.15
CA ASP A 108 8.13 6.43 -2.75
C ASP A 108 8.29 7.85 -3.27
N GLN A 109 8.73 8.76 -2.40
CA GLN A 109 8.86 10.17 -2.76
C GLN A 109 9.95 10.33 -3.81
N THR A 110 9.56 10.73 -5.02
CA THR A 110 10.48 10.86 -6.14
C THR A 110 10.68 12.33 -6.50
N ASN A 111 11.94 12.73 -6.72
CA ASN A 111 12.26 14.04 -7.26
C ASN A 111 11.91 14.08 -8.76
N LEU A 112 11.03 15.00 -9.14
CA LEU A 112 10.56 15.21 -10.51
C LEU A 112 11.50 16.10 -11.33
N SER A 113 12.25 16.98 -10.67
CA SER A 113 13.13 17.94 -11.32
C SER A 113 14.60 17.61 -11.08
N TYR A 114 15.45 17.81 -12.10
CA TYR A 114 16.90 17.64 -12.03
C TYR A 114 17.56 18.47 -10.91
N ASN A 115 16.96 19.62 -10.56
CA ASN A 115 17.43 20.50 -9.48
C ASN A 115 16.87 20.14 -8.09
N GLY A 116 16.09 19.06 -7.96
CA GLY A 116 15.52 18.58 -6.69
C GLY A 116 14.44 19.47 -6.06
N ARG A 117 13.91 20.47 -6.77
CA ARG A 117 12.93 21.43 -6.22
C ARG A 117 11.49 20.96 -6.32
N GLN A 118 11.18 20.11 -7.29
CA GLN A 118 9.87 19.48 -7.44
C GLN A 118 9.99 18.00 -7.10
N SER A 119 9.16 17.54 -6.19
CA SER A 119 9.00 16.13 -5.85
C SER A 119 7.53 15.77 -5.77
N ALA A 120 7.22 14.49 -5.88
CA ALA A 120 5.87 13.98 -5.72
C ALA A 120 5.92 12.56 -5.14
N HIS A 121 4.79 12.13 -4.58
CA HIS A 121 4.54 10.76 -4.15
C HIS A 121 3.73 10.06 -5.25
N PRO A 122 4.37 9.34 -6.17
CA PRO A 122 3.70 8.42 -7.06
C PRO A 122 3.08 7.28 -6.24
N PHE A 123 1.84 6.92 -6.59
CA PHE A 123 1.18 5.69 -6.17
C PHE A 123 1.15 4.76 -7.36
N VAL A 124 1.77 3.60 -7.21
CA VAL A 124 1.93 2.61 -8.27
C VAL A 124 1.31 1.30 -7.80
N MET A 125 0.69 0.56 -8.73
CA MET A 125 0.03 -0.72 -8.47
C MET A 125 0.60 -1.82 -9.37
N SER A 126 0.77 -3.01 -8.81
CA SER A 126 1.08 -4.25 -9.53
C SER A 126 0.21 -5.40 -8.98
N MET A 127 0.29 -6.56 -9.62
CA MET A 127 -0.38 -7.78 -9.17
C MET A 127 0.63 -8.80 -8.64
N GLY A 128 0.28 -9.47 -7.54
CA GLY A 128 1.00 -10.64 -7.05
C GLY A 128 0.74 -11.89 -7.89
N ASN A 129 -0.30 -11.88 -8.74
CA ASN A 129 -0.65 -12.99 -9.62
C ASN A 129 0.35 -13.18 -10.78
N ILE A 130 1.14 -12.15 -11.12
CA ILE A 130 2.15 -12.23 -12.19
C ILE A 130 3.54 -12.58 -11.66
N PRO A 131 4.39 -13.24 -12.48
CA PRO A 131 5.77 -13.48 -12.11
C PRO A 131 6.56 -12.17 -12.07
N GLU A 132 7.68 -12.15 -11.35
CA GLU A 132 8.47 -10.92 -11.12
C GLU A 132 8.90 -10.23 -12.42
N TRP A 133 9.38 -11.00 -13.40
CA TRP A 133 9.83 -10.47 -14.68
C TRP A 133 8.69 -9.80 -15.49
N ALA A 134 7.44 -10.18 -15.25
CA ALA A 134 6.29 -9.61 -15.97
C ALA A 134 5.88 -8.24 -15.42
N ARG A 135 6.33 -7.86 -14.21
CA ARG A 135 6.09 -6.51 -13.66
C ARG A 135 6.74 -5.40 -14.49
N TRP A 136 7.72 -5.77 -15.30
CA TRP A 136 8.49 -4.90 -16.19
C TRP A 136 7.86 -4.76 -17.59
N LEU A 137 6.80 -5.53 -17.88
CA LEU A 137 6.04 -5.41 -19.11
C LEU A 137 4.99 -4.30 -18.99
N GLU A 138 4.54 -3.80 -20.14
CA GLU A 138 3.39 -2.91 -20.23
C GLU A 138 2.15 -3.58 -19.60
N GLY A 139 1.46 -2.88 -18.69
CA GLY A 139 0.34 -3.42 -17.92
C GLY A 139 0.72 -4.27 -16.70
N GLY A 140 2.01 -4.55 -16.48
CA GLY A 140 2.49 -5.29 -15.30
C GLY A 140 2.57 -4.44 -14.03
N THR A 141 2.88 -3.16 -14.20
CA THR A 141 2.97 -2.15 -13.13
C THR A 141 2.43 -0.83 -13.67
N GLU A 142 1.50 -0.21 -12.96
CA GLU A 142 0.78 0.97 -13.43
C GLU A 142 0.80 2.09 -12.40
N LEU A 143 1.08 3.33 -12.85
CA LEU A 143 0.87 4.52 -12.03
C LEU A 143 -0.63 4.78 -11.88
N VAL A 144 -1.11 4.88 -10.64
CA VAL A 144 -2.53 5.06 -10.31
C VAL A 144 -2.84 6.41 -9.67
N GLY A 145 -1.83 7.07 -9.11
CA GLY A 145 -1.97 8.38 -8.49
C GLY A 145 -0.64 9.11 -8.41
N LEU A 146 -0.72 10.44 -8.33
CA LEU A 146 0.43 11.30 -8.11
C LEU A 146 0.02 12.42 -7.14
N LEU A 147 0.52 12.33 -5.92
CA LEU A 147 0.34 13.36 -4.90
C LEU A 147 1.54 14.32 -4.96
N PRO A 148 1.33 15.63 -5.21
CA PRO A 148 2.43 16.59 -5.20
C PRO A 148 3.14 16.63 -3.84
N ASN A 149 4.34 17.21 -3.81
CA ASN A 149 5.08 17.38 -2.56
C ASN A 149 4.21 18.07 -1.50
N ILE A 150 4.10 17.40 -0.35
CA ILE A 150 3.38 17.96 0.78
C ILE A 150 4.27 19.05 1.41
N PRO A 151 3.74 20.26 1.70
CA PRO A 151 4.55 21.35 2.20
C PRO A 151 5.40 20.95 3.43
N PRO A 152 6.70 21.27 3.43
CA PRO A 152 7.64 20.75 4.42
C PRO A 152 7.39 21.30 5.84
N ASP A 153 6.73 22.44 5.95
CA ASP A 153 6.31 23.13 7.16
C ASP A 153 5.11 22.48 7.87
N LEU A 154 4.35 21.62 7.18
CA LEU A 154 3.25 20.89 7.82
C LEU A 154 3.74 19.95 8.94
N LYS A 155 2.93 19.83 9.99
CA LYS A 155 3.21 18.87 11.06
C LYS A 155 3.15 17.44 10.50
N PRO A 156 3.91 16.49 11.08
CA PRO A 156 3.90 15.10 10.63
C PRO A 156 2.49 14.49 10.53
N GLU A 157 1.60 14.80 11.48
CA GLU A 157 0.21 14.31 11.45
C GLU A 157 -0.61 14.87 10.28
N GLU A 158 -0.40 16.14 9.92
CA GLU A 158 -1.07 16.80 8.79
C GLU A 158 -0.57 16.19 7.47
N LYS A 159 0.74 15.92 7.36
CA LYS A 159 1.34 15.21 6.22
C LYS A 159 0.77 13.80 6.07
N THR A 160 0.69 13.05 7.18
CA THR A 160 0.06 11.71 7.18
C THR A 160 -1.41 11.79 6.78
N ARG A 161 -2.16 12.81 7.24
CA ARG A 161 -3.57 13.00 6.87
C ARG A 161 -3.75 13.25 5.38
N ALA A 162 -2.97 14.16 4.79
CA ALA A 162 -3.03 14.45 3.36
C ALA A 162 -2.69 13.20 2.52
N PHE A 163 -1.64 12.46 2.91
CA PHE A 163 -1.29 11.19 2.27
C PHE A 163 -2.43 10.17 2.33
N GLN A 164 -3.03 9.99 3.52
CA GLN A 164 -4.13 9.05 3.73
C GLN A 164 -5.37 9.44 2.92
N GLN A 165 -5.71 10.74 2.86
CA GLN A 165 -6.82 11.23 2.03
C GLN A 165 -6.59 10.94 0.54
N ALA A 166 -5.39 11.21 0.02
CA ALA A 166 -5.05 10.93 -1.37
C ALA A 166 -5.10 9.44 -1.68
N ALA A 167 -4.52 8.61 -0.81
CA ALA A 167 -4.52 7.16 -0.97
C ALA A 167 -5.94 6.56 -0.89
N ASP A 168 -6.80 7.09 -0.02
CA ASP A 168 -8.17 6.60 0.15
C ASP A 168 -8.98 6.70 -1.15
N ILE A 169 -8.73 7.70 -2.00
CA ILE A 169 -9.45 7.89 -3.28
C ILE A 169 -9.36 6.65 -4.18
N PHE A 170 -8.19 6.01 -4.28
CA PHE A 170 -8.02 4.81 -5.10
C PHE A 170 -8.07 3.51 -4.30
N ILE A 171 -7.87 3.54 -2.98
CA ILE A 171 -7.98 2.35 -2.12
C ILE A 171 -9.43 2.04 -1.75
N GLU A 172 -10.28 3.04 -1.59
CA GLU A 172 -11.68 2.85 -1.21
C GLU A 172 -12.44 1.94 -2.18
N PRO A 173 -12.34 2.10 -3.51
CA PRO A 173 -12.94 1.16 -4.45
C PRO A 173 -12.39 -0.26 -4.30
N LEU A 174 -11.07 -0.42 -4.10
CA LEU A 174 -10.46 -1.73 -3.88
C LEU A 174 -10.99 -2.39 -2.60
N ARG A 175 -11.15 -1.64 -1.51
CA ARG A 175 -11.74 -2.16 -0.27
C ARG A 175 -13.19 -2.60 -0.45
N ARG A 176 -14.01 -1.84 -1.20
CA ARG A 176 -15.38 -2.25 -1.53
C ARG A 176 -15.38 -3.55 -2.33
N LEU A 177 -14.53 -3.64 -3.36
CA LEU A 177 -14.41 -4.83 -4.20
C LEU A 177 -13.82 -6.03 -3.45
N SER A 178 -13.00 -5.82 -2.43
CA SER A 178 -12.43 -6.89 -1.60
C SER A 178 -13.49 -7.70 -0.85
N LYS A 179 -14.68 -7.12 -0.58
CA LYS A 179 -15.72 -7.74 0.24
C LYS A 179 -16.34 -8.95 -0.42
N LEU A 180 -16.35 -10.09 0.29
CA LEU A 180 -17.00 -11.31 -0.21
C LEU A 180 -18.51 -11.12 -0.42
N LYS A 181 -19.14 -10.27 0.41
CA LYS A 181 -20.56 -9.97 0.33
C LYS A 181 -20.77 -8.61 -0.34
N GLY A 182 -21.31 -8.63 -1.56
CA GLY A 182 -21.65 -7.43 -2.32
C GLY A 182 -20.48 -6.73 -3.00
N GLY A 183 -19.24 -7.21 -2.80
CA GLY A 183 -18.07 -6.81 -3.59
C GLY A 183 -17.81 -7.79 -4.75
N GLY A 184 -16.55 -7.93 -5.11
CA GLY A 184 -16.11 -8.62 -6.32
C GLY A 184 -16.19 -7.73 -7.56
N LEU A 185 -15.25 -7.94 -8.48
CA LEU A 185 -15.12 -7.29 -9.76
C LEU A 185 -15.26 -8.35 -10.86
N GLU A 186 -16.14 -8.14 -11.83
CA GLU A 186 -16.16 -8.98 -13.02
C GLU A 186 -14.98 -8.59 -13.92
N VAL A 187 -14.11 -9.55 -14.23
CA VAL A 187 -12.93 -9.38 -15.07
C VAL A 187 -12.97 -10.41 -16.20
N GLU A 188 -12.44 -10.04 -17.35
CA GLU A 188 -12.34 -10.93 -18.52
C GLU A 188 -10.86 -11.11 -18.86
N ASP A 189 -10.43 -12.36 -19.02
CA ASP A 189 -9.05 -12.65 -19.41
C ASP A 189 -8.83 -12.41 -20.91
N SER A 190 -7.58 -12.56 -21.36
CA SER A 190 -7.21 -12.42 -22.76
C SER A 190 -7.88 -13.43 -23.72
N ALA A 191 -8.41 -14.53 -23.20
CA ALA A 191 -9.11 -15.57 -23.95
C ALA A 191 -10.64 -15.39 -23.94
N GLY A 192 -11.17 -14.35 -23.27
CA GLY A 192 -12.60 -14.08 -23.15
C GLY A 192 -13.31 -14.85 -22.04
N VAL A 193 -12.56 -15.46 -21.10
CA VAL A 193 -13.12 -16.12 -19.92
C VAL A 193 -13.39 -15.08 -18.85
N CYS A 194 -14.64 -15.03 -18.38
CA CYS A 194 -15.04 -14.14 -17.31
C CYS A 194 -14.83 -14.76 -15.94
N TYR A 195 -14.26 -13.99 -15.03
CA TYR A 195 -14.08 -14.33 -13.63
C TYR A 195 -14.71 -13.26 -12.74
N ARG A 196 -15.26 -13.70 -11.62
CA ARG A 196 -15.47 -12.82 -10.49
C ARG A 196 -14.19 -12.76 -9.67
N ALA A 197 -13.61 -11.59 -9.52
CA ALA A 197 -12.32 -11.37 -8.90
C ALA A 197 -12.44 -10.53 -7.62
N PHE A 198 -11.66 -10.87 -6.59
CA PHE A 198 -11.63 -10.14 -5.32
C PHE A 198 -10.23 -9.55 -5.11
N PRO A 199 -10.05 -8.23 -5.27
CA PRO A 199 -8.77 -7.57 -4.99
C PRO A 199 -8.51 -7.56 -3.49
N LEU A 200 -7.39 -8.14 -3.08
CA LEU A 200 -6.94 -8.20 -1.69
C LEU A 200 -5.53 -7.61 -1.59
N LEU A 201 -5.29 -6.76 -0.59
CA LEU A 201 -3.97 -6.17 -0.37
C LEU A 201 -2.98 -7.26 0.06
N TYR A 202 -2.04 -7.58 -0.82
CA TYR A 202 -0.96 -8.53 -0.55
C TYR A 202 0.26 -7.83 0.05
N ALA A 203 0.70 -6.74 -0.57
CA ALA A 203 1.86 -5.98 -0.12
C ALA A 203 1.70 -4.49 -0.39
N TYR A 204 2.31 -3.68 0.48
CA TYR A 204 2.53 -2.25 0.28
C TYR A 204 4.02 -1.98 0.54
N VAL A 205 4.77 -1.83 -0.56
CA VAL A 205 6.22 -1.64 -0.55
C VAL A 205 6.55 -0.15 -0.51
N THR A 206 7.31 0.29 0.49
CA THR A 206 7.69 1.69 0.67
C THR A 206 9.04 1.81 1.35
N ASP A 207 9.64 3.00 1.46
CA ASP A 207 10.72 3.23 2.42
C ASP A 207 10.16 3.32 3.87
N HIS A 208 11.02 3.47 4.88
CA HIS A 208 10.57 3.55 6.27
C HIS A 208 9.74 4.82 6.59
N PRO A 209 10.17 6.04 6.23
CA PRO A 209 9.36 7.25 6.38
C PRO A 209 7.96 7.16 5.77
N GLU A 210 7.84 6.60 4.57
CA GLU A 210 6.57 6.44 3.87
C GLU A 210 5.75 5.29 4.50
N SER A 211 6.40 4.21 4.98
CA SER A 211 5.71 3.15 5.75
C SER A 211 5.02 3.70 6.99
N CYS A 212 5.60 4.72 7.63
CA CYS A 212 4.99 5.42 8.76
C CYS A 212 3.74 6.19 8.34
N LYS A 213 3.72 6.81 7.15
CA LYS A 213 2.53 7.48 6.62
C LYS A 213 1.42 6.46 6.30
N VAL A 214 1.77 5.34 5.66
CA VAL A 214 0.84 4.25 5.33
C VAL A 214 0.19 3.65 6.59
N THR A 215 0.99 3.42 7.64
CA THR A 215 0.55 2.81 8.90
C THR A 215 0.02 3.79 9.95
N CYS A 216 0.06 5.09 9.64
CA CYS A 216 -0.23 6.20 10.57
C CYS A 216 0.69 6.27 11.80
N THR A 217 1.88 5.67 11.76
CA THR A 217 2.82 5.67 12.90
C THR A 217 3.71 6.91 12.91
N MET A 218 4.22 7.25 14.10
CA MET A 218 5.23 8.30 14.25
C MET A 218 6.63 7.73 13.93
N ALA A 219 7.42 8.49 13.18
CA ALA A 219 8.77 8.13 12.74
C ALA A 219 9.79 7.91 13.88
N CYS A 220 11.06 7.70 13.49
CA CYS A 220 12.20 7.13 14.25
C CYS A 220 12.53 7.70 15.65
N ASN A 221 11.97 8.85 16.02
CA ASN A 221 12.17 9.48 17.33
C ASN A 221 11.04 9.23 18.33
N SER A 222 10.09 8.37 17.98
CA SER A 222 8.97 8.02 18.84
C SER A 222 9.29 6.86 19.81
N PHE A 223 8.41 6.63 20.79
CA PHE A 223 8.61 5.59 21.82
C PHE A 223 8.57 4.17 21.24
N ARG A 224 7.73 3.93 20.24
CA ARG A 224 7.56 2.68 19.48
C ARG A 224 7.71 2.94 17.98
N PRO A 225 8.95 3.09 17.46
CA PRO A 225 9.20 3.63 16.12
C PRO A 225 8.91 2.66 14.96
N CYS A 226 8.67 1.37 15.24
CA CYS A 226 8.34 0.41 14.19
C CYS A 226 6.91 0.66 13.63
N SER A 227 6.80 0.66 12.31
CA SER A 227 5.52 0.78 11.57
C SER A 227 4.67 -0.50 11.63
N ILE A 228 5.29 -1.64 11.95
CA ILE A 228 4.65 -2.97 11.96
C ILE A 228 4.38 -3.48 13.39
N CYS A 229 5.26 -3.20 14.34
CA CYS A 229 5.15 -3.71 15.71
C CYS A 229 5.17 -2.59 16.77
N LEU A 230 4.87 -2.98 18.01
CA LEU A 230 4.88 -2.12 19.18
C LEU A 230 6.18 -2.24 19.99
N ALA A 231 7.29 -2.70 19.39
CA ALA A 231 8.58 -2.73 20.08
C ALA A 231 8.97 -1.33 20.55
N GLU A 232 9.49 -1.23 21.77
CA GLU A 232 9.96 0.03 22.34
C GLU A 232 11.34 0.37 21.79
N LYS A 233 11.64 1.66 21.61
CA LYS A 233 12.91 2.14 21.05
C LYS A 233 14.15 1.52 21.71
N PRO A 234 14.23 1.38 23.05
CA PRO A 234 15.39 0.74 23.69
C PRO A 234 15.51 -0.77 23.41
N ARG A 235 14.42 -1.42 23.00
CA ARG A 235 14.28 -2.87 22.85
C ARG A 235 14.26 -3.33 21.39
N LEU A 236 14.57 -2.45 20.43
CA LEU A 236 14.52 -2.79 19.00
C LEU A 236 15.50 -3.91 18.62
N ALA A 237 16.59 -4.05 19.37
CA ALA A 237 17.60 -5.10 19.17
C ALA A 237 17.31 -6.40 19.95
N GLU A 238 16.23 -6.43 20.76
CA GLU A 238 15.87 -7.60 21.57
C GLU A 238 15.02 -8.56 20.73
N VAL A 239 15.67 -9.58 20.16
CA VAL A 239 15.04 -10.55 19.24
C VAL A 239 14.27 -11.67 19.99
N GLU A 240 14.56 -11.88 21.28
CA GLU A 240 14.03 -13.00 22.07
C GLU A 240 12.65 -12.72 22.70
N ASP A 241 12.20 -11.46 22.72
CA ASP A 241 10.93 -11.09 23.32
C ASP A 241 9.75 -11.26 22.35
N PRO A 242 8.57 -11.71 22.83
CA PRO A 242 7.39 -11.81 21.99
C PRO A 242 7.00 -10.43 21.45
N ILE A 243 7.18 -10.25 20.15
CA ILE A 243 6.88 -9.00 19.47
C ILE A 243 5.37 -8.83 19.37
N VAL A 244 4.85 -7.76 19.97
CA VAL A 244 3.45 -7.39 19.82
C VAL A 244 3.27 -6.63 18.51
N LEU A 245 2.60 -7.26 17.55
CA LEU A 245 2.32 -6.66 16.25
C LEU A 245 1.21 -5.61 16.33
N ARG A 246 1.27 -4.60 15.45
CA ARG A 246 0.15 -3.71 15.20
C ARG A 246 -0.88 -4.49 14.38
N THR A 247 -2.13 -4.49 14.84
CA THR A 247 -3.24 -5.14 14.15
C THR A 247 -4.32 -4.13 13.80
N VAL A 248 -5.06 -4.35 12.71
CA VAL A 248 -6.22 -3.52 12.34
C VAL A 248 -7.22 -3.42 13.49
N ARG A 249 -7.42 -4.49 14.25
CA ARG A 249 -8.32 -4.51 15.41
C ARG A 249 -7.85 -3.55 16.50
N ASP A 250 -6.59 -3.65 16.89
CA ASP A 250 -6.07 -2.92 18.05
C ASP A 250 -5.82 -1.44 17.69
N GLN A 251 -5.37 -1.15 16.46
CA GLN A 251 -5.24 0.22 15.95
C GLN A 251 -6.62 0.89 15.79
N GLY A 252 -7.63 0.17 15.30
CA GLY A 252 -9.00 0.69 15.24
C GLY A 252 -9.60 0.96 16.63
N ARG A 253 -9.29 0.13 17.64
CA ARG A 253 -9.70 0.38 19.03
C ARG A 253 -9.02 1.62 19.59
N LEU A 254 -7.73 1.78 19.35
CA LEU A 254 -6.95 2.93 19.78
C LEU A 254 -7.49 4.22 19.13
N TYR A 255 -7.82 4.20 17.84
CA TYR A 255 -8.45 5.34 17.17
C TYR A 255 -9.76 5.77 17.84
N LYS A 256 -10.65 4.82 18.18
CA LYS A 256 -11.90 5.12 18.92
C LYS A 256 -11.64 5.69 20.32
N GLN A 257 -10.56 5.26 20.98
CA GLN A 257 -10.15 5.84 22.27
C GLN A 257 -9.63 7.28 22.12
N MET A 258 -8.94 7.57 21.01
CA MET A 258 -8.49 8.92 20.67
C MET A 258 -9.68 9.83 20.33
N GLU A 259 -10.64 9.33 19.56
CA GLU A 259 -11.88 10.03 19.21
C GLU A 259 -12.74 10.36 20.45
N SER A 260 -12.79 9.45 21.42
CA SER A 260 -13.50 9.66 22.70
C SER A 260 -12.67 10.36 23.78
N ALA A 261 -11.47 10.87 23.45
CA ALA A 261 -10.62 11.55 24.42
C ALA A 261 -11.16 12.96 24.74
N THR A 262 -11.63 13.15 25.98
CA THR A 262 -12.19 14.44 26.44
C THR A 262 -11.18 15.55 26.64
N THR A 263 -9.88 15.23 26.70
CA THR A 263 -8.82 16.23 26.95
C THR A 263 -7.64 16.05 25.99
N LYS A 264 -7.02 17.18 25.61
CA LYS A 264 -5.79 17.19 24.80
C LYS A 264 -4.66 16.39 25.46
N LYS A 265 -4.58 16.38 26.79
CA LYS A 265 -3.59 15.60 27.56
C LYS A 265 -3.78 14.10 27.35
N LYS A 266 -5.03 13.60 27.43
CA LYS A 266 -5.34 12.18 27.20
C LYS A 266 -5.05 11.77 25.76
N LEU A 267 -5.44 12.60 24.78
CA LEU A 267 -5.14 12.36 23.37
C LEU A 267 -3.64 12.29 23.12
N SER A 268 -2.88 13.27 23.64
CA SER A 268 -1.43 13.30 23.52
C SER A 268 -0.77 12.08 24.18
N ALA A 269 -1.26 11.65 25.34
CA ALA A 269 -0.72 10.45 26.01
C ALA A 269 -0.91 9.20 25.15
N LEU A 270 -2.11 8.95 24.62
CA LEU A 270 -2.38 7.81 23.73
C LEU A 270 -1.48 7.84 22.49
N ARG A 271 -1.34 9.00 21.85
CA ARG A 271 -0.50 9.18 20.67
C ARG A 271 0.96 8.86 20.96
N THR A 272 1.51 9.37 22.05
CA THR A 272 2.91 9.15 22.43
C THR A 272 3.17 7.71 22.88
N THR A 273 2.28 7.11 23.68
CA THR A 273 2.44 5.73 24.19
C THR A 273 2.46 4.69 23.07
N TYR A 274 1.66 4.89 22.02
CA TYR A 274 1.55 3.94 20.90
C TYR A 274 2.26 4.41 19.63
N SER A 275 2.94 5.56 19.68
CA SER A 275 3.60 6.19 18.53
C SER A 275 2.70 6.22 17.29
N THR A 276 1.48 6.73 17.43
CA THR A 276 0.51 6.77 16.33
C THR A 276 -0.15 8.13 16.20
N HIS A 277 -0.39 8.53 14.95
CA HIS A 277 -1.11 9.74 14.60
C HIS A 277 -2.62 9.53 14.73
N PHE A 278 -3.36 10.58 15.07
CA PHE A 278 -4.82 10.53 15.09
C PHE A 278 -5.38 10.75 13.67
N VAL A 279 -5.17 9.73 12.84
CA VAL A 279 -5.53 9.69 11.41
C VAL A 279 -6.11 8.32 11.10
N LYS A 280 -7.20 8.29 10.32
CA LYS A 280 -7.83 7.04 9.86
C LYS A 280 -6.93 6.38 8.82
N SER A 281 -6.66 5.09 8.94
CA SER A 281 -5.71 4.40 8.05
C SER A 281 -6.41 3.73 6.85
N LEU A 282 -5.82 3.85 5.67
CA LEU A 282 -6.13 3.14 4.43
C LEU A 282 -6.04 1.61 4.58
N LEU A 283 -5.27 1.12 5.56
CA LEU A 283 -5.09 -0.30 5.83
C LEU A 283 -6.33 -0.93 6.49
N TRP A 284 -7.28 -0.12 6.97
CA TRP A 284 -8.48 -0.62 7.61
C TRP A 284 -9.55 -0.98 6.58
N ASP A 285 -10.51 -1.80 7.01
CA ASP A 285 -11.69 -2.18 6.24
C ASP A 285 -11.44 -2.98 4.94
N TRP A 286 -10.28 -3.63 4.79
CA TRP A 286 -10.10 -4.71 3.82
C TRP A 286 -10.82 -5.99 4.26
N GLU A 287 -11.21 -6.85 3.31
CA GLU A 287 -11.64 -8.21 3.63
C GLU A 287 -10.49 -8.99 4.30
N PHE A 288 -10.80 -9.79 5.31
CA PHE A 288 -9.83 -10.52 6.15
C PHE A 288 -8.82 -9.68 6.95
N ALA A 289 -8.84 -8.35 6.87
CA ALA A 289 -7.88 -7.46 7.55
C ALA A 289 -7.71 -7.68 9.07
N LYS A 290 -8.71 -8.30 9.71
CA LYS A 290 -8.74 -8.58 11.16
C LYS A 290 -8.27 -9.99 11.51
N THR A 291 -7.98 -10.85 10.53
CA THR A 291 -7.36 -12.16 10.77
C THR A 291 -5.87 -12.01 10.99
N ILE A 292 -5.22 -13.05 11.50
CA ILE A 292 -3.77 -13.03 11.74
C ILE A 292 -3.01 -12.98 10.40
N TRP A 293 -3.38 -13.84 9.45
CA TRP A 293 -2.72 -13.94 8.14
C TRP A 293 -3.06 -12.76 7.20
N GLY A 294 -4.24 -12.16 7.36
CA GLY A 294 -4.73 -11.07 6.52
C GLY A 294 -4.46 -9.68 7.10
N ASN A 295 -3.70 -9.57 8.21
CA ASN A 295 -3.42 -8.31 8.86
C ASN A 295 -2.65 -7.36 7.92
N THR A 296 -3.32 -6.33 7.42
CA THR A 296 -2.78 -5.39 6.44
C THR A 296 -1.59 -4.57 6.93
N TYR A 297 -1.36 -4.49 8.24
CA TYR A 297 -0.11 -3.91 8.79
C TYR A 297 1.12 -4.78 8.47
N LEU A 298 0.96 -6.10 8.32
CA LEU A 298 2.05 -7.00 7.91
C LEU A 298 2.28 -6.97 6.40
N ALA A 299 1.31 -6.49 5.62
CA ALA A 299 1.47 -6.27 4.19
C ALA A 299 2.41 -5.08 3.91
N VAL A 300 2.58 -4.16 4.87
CA VAL A 300 3.50 -3.03 4.71
C VAL A 300 4.92 -3.53 4.88
N THR A 301 5.69 -3.51 3.80
CA THR A 301 7.08 -3.97 3.75
C THR A 301 7.97 -2.77 3.49
N PRO A 302 8.58 -2.18 4.54
CA PRO A 302 9.56 -1.13 4.34
C PRO A 302 10.79 -1.73 3.63
N ASP A 303 11.42 -0.97 2.75
CA ASP A 303 12.63 -1.38 2.05
C ASP A 303 13.71 -1.78 3.05
N ILE A 304 14.16 -3.03 2.93
CA ILE A 304 15.14 -3.66 3.80
C ILE A 304 16.45 -2.86 3.82
N MET A 305 16.84 -2.25 2.70
CA MET A 305 18.06 -1.42 2.66
C MET A 305 17.94 -0.24 3.61
N HIS A 306 16.82 0.47 3.57
CA HIS A 306 16.55 1.61 4.43
C HIS A 306 16.35 1.22 5.90
N ILE A 307 15.80 0.04 6.18
CA ILE A 307 15.69 -0.51 7.55
C ILE A 307 17.09 -0.79 8.13
N ILE A 308 17.95 -1.45 7.36
CA ILE A 308 19.29 -1.89 7.80
C ILE A 308 20.23 -0.69 7.94
N GLU A 309 20.30 0.20 6.94
CA GLU A 309 21.24 1.33 6.95
C GLU A 309 20.89 2.38 8.00
N GLN A 310 19.59 2.59 8.27
CA GLN A 310 19.15 3.59 9.22
C GLN A 310 18.95 3.02 10.64
N GLY A 311 19.06 1.71 10.84
CA GLY A 311 18.82 1.04 12.13
C GLY A 311 17.37 1.16 12.62
N PHE A 312 16.42 1.33 11.69
CA PHE A 312 15.02 1.62 11.99
C PHE A 312 14.11 0.48 11.53
N GLY A 313 14.03 -0.57 12.36
CA GLY A 313 13.08 -1.67 12.18
C GLY A 313 13.51 -2.89 12.97
N CYS A 314 12.55 -3.72 13.34
CA CYS A 314 12.87 -5.07 13.82
C CYS A 314 13.03 -5.95 12.57
N MET A 315 14.20 -6.59 12.40
CA MET A 315 14.40 -7.57 11.35
C MET A 315 13.74 -8.89 11.77
N GLN A 316 12.58 -9.19 11.20
CA GLN A 316 11.97 -10.52 11.20
C GLN A 316 11.42 -10.82 9.81
#